data_AF-A0A350Y0C9-F1
#
_entry.id   AF-A0A350Y0C9-F1
#
_cell.length_a   1.000
_cell.length_b   1.000
_cell.length_c   1.000
_cell.angle_alpha   90.00
_cell.angle_beta   90.00
_cell.angle_gamma   90.00
#
_symmetry.space_group_name_H-M   'P 1'
#
loop_
_entity.id
_entity.type
_entity.pdbx_description
1 polymer ?
#
loop_
_entity_poly.entity_id
_entity_poly.type
_entity_poly.pdbx_seq_one_letter_code
_entity_poly.pdbx_strand_id
1 'polypeptide(L)'
;MVQRIEEILGTTITEYTPNAIKFRGLSLETLQQIIEEGYTTRSANFNAAPSVGSFIEFGQRCQSNGVTATFDGIAFADRESPNLVVDAITVIGVKDLDFAGEFVRFVWGCDEMEISSQKLYAWWD
;
A
#
# COMPACT_ATOMS: atom_id res chain seq x y z
N MET A 1 18.21 -0.38 18.82
CA MET A 1 17.36 0.81 18.92
C MET A 1 16.09 0.45 18.16
N VAL A 2 14.95 0.32 18.82
CA VAL A 2 13.69 0.00 18.13
C VAL A 2 13.19 1.32 17.54
N GLN A 3 13.25 1.47 16.22
CA GLN A 3 12.70 2.62 15.53
C GLN A 3 11.18 2.59 15.70
N ARG A 4 10.54 3.71 16.00
CA ARG A 4 9.07 3.69 16.15
C ARG A 4 8.45 3.57 14.75
N ILE A 5 7.47 2.69 14.58
CA ILE A 5 6.76 2.48 13.30
C ILE A 5 6.24 3.81 12.71
N GLU A 6 5.84 4.75 13.56
CA GLU A 6 5.44 6.12 13.19
C GLU A 6 6.51 6.89 12.41
N GLU A 7 7.79 6.66 12.71
CA GLU A 7 8.93 7.28 12.01
C GLU A 7 9.16 6.68 10.61
N ILE A 8 8.65 5.47 10.37
CA ILE A 8 8.79 4.73 9.11
C ILE A 8 7.58 4.98 8.19
N LEU A 9 6.39 5.16 8.76
CA LEU A 9 5.12 5.27 8.03
C LEU A 9 4.94 6.55 7.20
N GLY A 10 5.89 7.50 7.28
CA GLY A 10 5.84 8.74 6.52
C GLY A 10 4.66 9.62 6.95
N THR A 11 3.65 9.78 6.09
CA THR A 11 2.47 10.60 6.41
C THR A 11 1.45 9.79 7.20
N THR A 12 1.37 10.04 8.50
CA THR A 12 0.40 9.42 9.40
C THR A 12 -0.79 10.34 9.68
N ILE A 13 -2.00 9.77 9.71
CA ILE A 13 -3.19 10.44 10.22
C ILE A 13 -3.35 10.03 11.69
N THR A 14 -2.98 10.95 12.58
CA THR A 14 -3.20 10.81 14.02
C THR A 14 -4.71 10.79 14.31
N GLU A 15 -5.14 10.00 15.28
CA GLU A 15 -6.55 9.90 15.73
C GLU A 15 -7.53 9.17 14.78
N TYR A 16 -7.04 8.32 13.85
CA TYR A 16 -7.93 7.48 13.04
C TYR A 16 -8.83 6.59 13.90
N THR A 17 -8.23 5.78 14.78
CA THR A 17 -8.92 5.11 15.90
C THR A 17 -7.94 4.97 17.08
N PRO A 18 -8.41 4.73 18.32
CA PRO A 18 -7.52 4.59 19.48
C PRO A 18 -6.44 3.51 19.36
N ASN A 19 -6.66 2.48 18.53
CA ASN A 19 -5.77 1.33 18.39
C ASN A 19 -5.15 1.21 16.99
N ALA A 20 -5.32 2.21 16.11
CA ALA A 20 -4.82 2.12 14.75
C ALA A 20 -4.36 3.46 14.19
N ILE A 21 -3.25 3.42 13.46
CA ILE A 21 -2.64 4.54 12.77
C ILE A 21 -2.88 4.34 11.28
N LYS A 22 -3.65 5.24 10.66
CA LYS A 22 -3.78 5.28 9.20
C LYS A 22 -2.55 5.98 8.62
N PHE A 23 -1.94 5.42 7.59
CA PHE A 23 -0.82 6.02 6.86
C PHE A 23 -1.16 6.18 5.37
N ARG A 24 -0.46 7.10 4.71
CA ARG A 24 -0.64 7.39 3.29
C ARG A 24 0.69 7.62 2.57
N GLY A 25 0.70 7.32 1.28
CA GLY A 25 1.77 7.70 0.37
C GLY A 25 3.08 6.92 0.60
N LEU A 26 3.01 5.73 1.18
CA LEU A 26 4.16 4.92 1.50
C LEU A 26 4.85 4.45 0.21
N SER A 27 6.18 4.59 0.10
CA SER A 27 6.92 4.17 -1.08
C SER A 27 7.10 2.65 -1.13
N LEU A 28 7.44 2.11 -2.31
CA LEU A 28 7.81 0.70 -2.45
C LEU A 28 8.99 0.30 -1.56
N GLU A 29 10.01 1.15 -1.49
CA GLU A 29 11.22 0.93 -0.70
C GLU A 29 10.89 0.85 0.79
N THR A 30 10.06 1.77 1.27
CA THR A 30 9.58 1.75 2.66
C THR A 30 8.69 0.54 2.94
N LEU A 31 7.85 0.11 1.98
CA LEU A 31 7.02 -1.09 2.15
C LEU A 31 7.87 -2.35 2.29
N GLN A 32 8.95 -2.44 1.51
CA GLN A 32 9.92 -3.54 1.61
C GLN A 32 10.65 -3.52 2.96
N GLN A 33 11.10 -2.34 3.42
CA GLN A 33 11.72 -2.17 4.73
C GLN A 33 10.78 -2.61 5.88
N ILE A 34 9.50 -2.26 5.82
CA ILE A 34 8.48 -2.64 6.82
C ILE A 34 8.34 -4.17 6.93
N ILE A 35 8.45 -4.91 5.82
CA ILE A 35 8.48 -6.37 5.84
C ILE A 35 9.76 -6.88 6.48
N GLU A 36 10.91 -6.32 6.11
CA GLU A 36 12.22 -6.75 6.63
C GLU A 36 12.35 -6.54 8.14
N GLU A 37 11.76 -5.46 8.66
CA GLU A 37 11.71 -5.16 10.09
C GLU A 37 10.61 -5.92 10.85
N GLY A 38 9.79 -6.71 10.14
CA GLY A 38 8.80 -7.61 10.74
C GLY A 38 7.49 -6.94 11.20
N TYR A 39 7.19 -5.73 10.72
CA TYR A 39 5.93 -5.04 11.03
C TYR A 39 4.73 -5.56 10.25
N THR A 40 4.98 -6.24 9.12
CA THR A 40 3.98 -6.96 8.34
C THR A 40 4.56 -8.27 7.76
N THR A 41 3.74 -9.05 7.07
CA THR A 41 4.18 -10.23 6.30
C THR A 41 3.74 -10.11 4.86
N ARG A 42 4.42 -10.82 3.95
CA ARG A 42 4.00 -10.88 2.54
C ARG A 42 2.59 -11.42 2.36
N SER A 43 2.12 -12.28 3.26
CA SER A 43 0.78 -12.87 3.24
C SER A 43 -0.29 -12.02 3.91
N ALA A 44 0.08 -10.95 4.63
CA ALA A 44 -0.90 -10.07 5.25
C ALA A 44 -1.78 -9.40 4.20
N ASN A 45 -3.07 -9.27 4.49
CA ASN A 45 -4.04 -8.56 3.67
C ASN A 45 -5.08 -7.88 4.56
N PHE A 46 -5.86 -6.98 3.96
CA PHE A 46 -6.98 -6.32 4.60
C PHE A 46 -8.24 -6.61 3.79
N ASN A 47 -9.20 -7.33 4.38
CA ASN A 47 -10.45 -7.72 3.72
C ASN A 47 -10.22 -8.36 2.34
N ALA A 48 -10.72 -7.74 1.28
CA ALA A 48 -10.59 -8.19 -0.10
C ALA A 48 -9.34 -7.65 -0.81
N ALA A 49 -8.51 -6.86 -0.14
CA ALA A 49 -7.29 -6.31 -0.72
C ALA A 49 -6.29 -7.42 -1.09
N PRO A 50 -5.46 -7.19 -2.14
CA PRO A 50 -4.30 -8.01 -2.40
C PRO A 50 -3.38 -8.14 -1.18
N SER A 51 -2.59 -9.22 -1.15
CA SER A 51 -1.58 -9.37 -0.10
C SER A 51 -0.50 -8.29 -0.21
N VAL A 52 0.18 -7.96 0.90
CA VAL A 52 1.32 -7.03 0.88
C VAL A 52 2.40 -7.50 -0.12
N GLY A 53 2.63 -8.81 -0.24
CA GLY A 53 3.52 -9.37 -1.25
C GLY A 53 3.09 -9.04 -2.67
N SER A 54 1.79 -9.13 -2.97
CA SER A 54 1.21 -8.76 -4.26
C SER A 54 1.34 -7.26 -4.55
N PHE A 55 1.17 -6.40 -3.54
CA PHE A 55 1.42 -4.96 -3.66
C PHE A 55 2.89 -4.66 -4.00
N ILE A 56 3.83 -5.36 -3.36
CA ILE A 56 5.26 -5.20 -3.67
C ILE A 56 5.57 -5.65 -5.10
N GLU A 57 5.09 -6.81 -5.52
CA GLU A 57 5.29 -7.31 -6.88
C GLU A 57 4.71 -6.34 -7.92
N PHE A 58 3.52 -5.80 -7.67
CA PHE A 58 2.93 -4.80 -8.54
C PHE A 58 3.72 -3.48 -8.52
N GLY A 59 4.19 -3.02 -7.35
CA GLY A 59 5.04 -1.84 -7.22
C GLY A 59 6.38 -1.99 -7.96
N GLN A 60 7.00 -3.17 -7.94
CA GLN A 60 8.22 -3.45 -8.70
C GLN A 60 7.97 -3.40 -10.21
N ARG A 61 6.81 -3.88 -10.68
CA ARG A 61 6.37 -3.72 -12.07
C ARG A 61 6.15 -2.25 -12.43
N CYS A 62 5.52 -1.48 -11.55
CA CYS A 62 5.37 -0.02 -11.71
C CYS A 62 6.74 0.65 -11.93
N GLN A 63 7.68 0.41 -11.02
CA GLN A 63 9.04 0.98 -11.09
C GLN A 63 9.76 0.59 -12.39
N SER A 64 9.63 -0.67 -12.82
CA SER A 64 10.21 -1.17 -14.08
C SER A 64 9.61 -0.50 -15.32
N ASN A 65 8.37 -0.03 -15.25
CA ASN A 65 7.70 0.72 -16.31
C ASN A 65 7.87 2.25 -16.19
N GLY A 66 8.69 2.72 -15.26
CA GLY A 66 8.92 4.14 -15.03
C GLY A 66 7.72 4.90 -14.47
N VAL A 67 6.81 4.20 -13.78
CA VAL A 67 5.67 4.77 -13.06
C VAL A 67 5.84 4.60 -11.56
N THR A 68 5.25 5.51 -10.78
CA THR A 68 5.42 5.54 -9.33
C THR A 68 4.19 4.98 -8.66
N ALA A 69 4.36 3.96 -7.82
CA ALA A 69 3.31 3.44 -6.95
C ALA A 69 3.53 3.90 -5.51
N THR A 70 2.46 4.32 -4.84
CA THR A 70 2.43 4.59 -3.41
C THR A 70 1.28 3.84 -2.75
N PHE A 71 1.45 3.52 -1.47
CA PHE A 71 0.55 2.64 -0.71
C PHE A 71 0.00 3.35 0.51
N ASP A 72 -1.30 3.18 0.75
CA ASP A 72 -1.96 3.62 1.97
C ASP A 72 -2.42 2.41 2.77
N GLY A 73 -2.60 2.58 4.07
CA GLY A 73 -2.96 1.46 4.91
C GLY A 73 -3.11 1.80 6.37
N ILE A 74 -3.17 0.75 7.18
CA ILE A 74 -3.42 0.83 8.62
C ILE A 74 -2.33 0.04 9.35
N ALA A 75 -1.78 0.63 10.41
CA ALA A 75 -0.93 -0.04 11.38
C ALA A 75 -1.67 -0.13 12.73
N PHE A 76 -1.88 -1.34 13.24
CA PHE A 76 -2.55 -1.56 14.52
C PHE A 76 -1.53 -1.49 15.67
N ALA A 77 -1.85 -0.69 16.68
CA ALA A 77 -0.99 -0.40 17.83
C ALA A 77 -1.00 -1.53 18.87
N ASP A 78 -2.02 -2.40 18.86
CA ASP A 78 -2.13 -3.53 19.77
C ASP A 78 -1.74 -4.85 19.10
N ARG A 79 -0.71 -5.48 19.66
CA ARG A 79 -0.27 -6.90 19.54
C ARG A 79 1.09 -7.06 18.89
N GLU A 80 1.79 -8.05 19.47
CA GLU A 80 2.99 -8.68 18.98
C GLU A 80 2.93 -8.79 17.45
N SER A 81 3.98 -8.30 16.79
CA SER A 81 4.17 -8.28 15.33
C SER A 81 3.61 -9.54 14.64
N PRO A 82 2.99 -9.46 13.45
CA PRO A 82 2.86 -8.32 12.51
C PRO A 82 1.42 -7.77 12.38
N ASN A 83 1.29 -6.44 12.27
CA ASN A 83 -0.01 -5.74 12.39
C ASN A 83 -0.18 -4.53 11.44
N LEU A 84 0.54 -4.51 10.31
CA LEU A 84 0.37 -3.50 9.28
C LEU A 84 -0.23 -4.12 8.01
N VAL A 85 -1.20 -3.45 7.43
CA VAL A 85 -1.86 -3.86 6.19
C VAL A 85 -1.96 -2.70 5.21
N VAL A 86 -2.01 -3.02 3.91
CA VAL A 86 -2.21 -2.07 2.82
C VAL A 86 -3.65 -2.18 2.36
N ASP A 87 -4.33 -1.04 2.21
CA ASP A 87 -5.73 -0.96 1.83
C ASP A 87 -5.99 0.06 0.70
N ALA A 88 -4.96 0.73 0.20
CA ALA A 88 -5.08 1.49 -1.04
C ALA A 88 -3.76 1.55 -1.81
N ILE A 89 -3.87 1.74 -3.11
CA ILE A 89 -2.75 1.98 -4.01
C ILE A 89 -3.05 3.19 -4.90
N THR A 90 -2.05 4.04 -5.06
CA THR A 90 -2.05 5.11 -6.07
C THR A 90 -0.89 4.89 -7.02
N VAL A 91 -1.12 5.01 -8.33
CA VAL A 91 -0.10 4.96 -9.37
C VAL A 91 -0.12 6.23 -10.19
N ILE A 92 1.03 6.88 -10.34
CA ILE A 92 1.20 8.14 -11.08
C ILE A 92 2.20 7.93 -12.23
N GLY A 93 1.98 8.63 -13.33
CA GLY A 93 2.88 8.62 -14.49
C GLY A 93 2.53 7.58 -15.55
N VAL A 94 1.34 6.99 -15.48
CA VAL A 94 0.84 6.03 -16.48
C VAL A 94 0.66 6.74 -17.83
N LYS A 95 1.31 6.21 -18.87
CA LYS A 95 1.28 6.76 -20.24
C LYS A 95 0.54 5.88 -21.24
N ASP A 96 0.22 4.65 -20.85
CA ASP A 96 -0.32 3.61 -21.72
C ASP A 96 -1.60 3.00 -21.12
N LEU A 97 -2.59 2.77 -21.98
CA LEU A 97 -3.84 2.09 -21.65
C LEU A 97 -3.62 0.61 -21.33
N ASP A 98 -2.60 -0.02 -21.89
CA ASP A 98 -2.28 -1.42 -21.58
C ASP A 98 -1.92 -1.58 -20.10
N PHE A 99 -1.14 -0.64 -19.56
CA PHE A 99 -0.81 -0.61 -18.13
C PHE A 99 -2.03 -0.34 -17.25
N ALA A 100 -2.96 0.50 -17.69
CA ALA A 100 -4.23 0.69 -16.99
C ALA A 100 -5.06 -0.60 -16.95
N GLY A 101 -5.02 -1.42 -18.01
CA GLY A 101 -5.63 -2.73 -18.04
C GLY A 101 -5.00 -3.71 -17.05
N GLU A 102 -3.67 -3.69 -16.89
CA GLU A 102 -2.98 -4.46 -15.86
C GLU A 102 -3.38 -4.03 -14.44
N PHE A 103 -3.49 -2.72 -14.21
CA PHE A 103 -3.95 -2.18 -12.94
C PHE A 103 -5.36 -2.68 -12.60
N VAL A 104 -6.32 -2.60 -13.53
CA VAL A 104 -7.69 -3.09 -13.32
C VAL A 104 -7.73 -4.57 -12.93
N ARG A 105 -6.86 -5.40 -13.52
CA ARG A 105 -6.74 -6.83 -13.15
C ARG A 105 -6.16 -7.02 -11.75
N PHE A 106 -5.19 -6.19 -11.39
CA PHE A 106 -4.56 -6.23 -10.07
C PHE A 106 -5.53 -5.81 -8.97
N VAL A 107 -6.30 -4.75 -9.19
CA VAL A 107 -7.19 -4.16 -8.17
C VAL A 107 -8.56 -4.82 -8.09
N TRP A 108 -8.69 -6.04 -8.61
CA TRP A 108 -9.97 -6.75 -8.64
C TRP A 108 -10.58 -6.87 -7.24
N GLY A 109 -11.87 -6.53 -7.12
CA GLY A 109 -12.59 -6.58 -5.84
C GLY A 109 -12.39 -5.35 -4.94
N CYS A 110 -11.82 -4.26 -5.45
CA CYS A 110 -11.82 -2.96 -4.78
C CYS A 110 -13.23 -2.39 -4.62
N ASP A 111 -13.45 -1.64 -3.54
CA ASP A 111 -14.70 -0.91 -3.29
C ASP A 111 -14.74 0.39 -4.10
N GLU A 112 -13.59 1.05 -4.24
CA GLU A 112 -13.45 2.27 -5.03
C GLU A 112 -12.26 2.16 -5.99
N MET A 113 -12.46 2.66 -7.20
CA MET A 113 -11.44 2.74 -8.24
C MET A 113 -11.57 4.05 -9.02
N GLU A 114 -10.45 4.75 -9.21
CA GLU A 114 -10.33 5.91 -10.08
C GLU A 114 -9.31 5.63 -11.18
N ILE A 115 -9.73 5.86 -12.43
CA ILE A 115 -8.85 5.78 -13.61
C ILE A 115 -8.91 7.12 -14.31
N SER A 116 -7.81 7.86 -14.30
CA SER A 116 -7.68 9.13 -15.02
C SER A 116 -6.34 9.23 -15.73
N SER A 117 -6.19 10.27 -16.56
CA SER A 117 -4.91 10.59 -17.20
C SER A 117 -3.83 11.05 -16.22
N GLN A 118 -4.19 11.32 -14.96
CA GLN A 118 -3.27 11.81 -13.93
C GLN A 118 -2.83 10.70 -12.98
N LYS A 119 -3.74 9.79 -12.63
CA LYS A 119 -3.48 8.72 -11.67
C LYS A 119 -4.41 7.52 -11.88
N LEU A 120 -3.94 6.37 -11.41
CA LEU A 120 -4.76 5.20 -11.12
C LEU A 120 -4.85 5.06 -9.61
N TYR A 121 -6.04 4.79 -9.09
CA TYR A 121 -6.27 4.65 -7.65
C TYR A 121 -7.25 3.52 -7.39
N ALA A 122 -7.01 2.77 -6.31
CA ALA A 122 -7.97 1.81 -5.79
C ALA A 122 -7.87 1.70 -4.26
N TRP A 123 -8.99 1.41 -3.64
CA TRP A 123 -9.18 1.27 -2.18
C TRP A 123 -9.94 -0.02 -1.87
N TRP A 124 -9.71 -0.59 -0.69
CA TRP A 124 -10.55 -1.62 -0.06
C TRP A 124 -10.96 -1.20 1.37
N ASP A 125 -12.23 -1.36 1.74
CA ASP A 125 -12.74 -1.16 3.12
C ASP A 125 -12.94 -2.47 3.89
#